data_AF-A0A0K2YRD1-F1
#
_entry.id   AF-A0A0K2YRD1-F1
#
_cell.length_a   1.000
_cell.length_b   1.000
_cell.length_c   1.000
_cell.angle_alpha   90.00
_cell.angle_beta   90.00
_cell.angle_gamma   90.00
#
_symmetry.space_group_name_H-M   'P 1'
#
loop_
_entity.id
_entity.type
_entity.pdbx_description
1 polymer ?
#
loop_
_entity_poly.entity_id
_entity_poly.type
_entity_poly.pdbx_seq_one_letter_code
_entity_poly.pdbx_strand_id
1 'polypeptide(L)'
;MTLSLFADCVLPACNHPVIEAGEVCPDCRLAFGDLLRETEQPALTAEQIATRDADTRDAYAAMVRGQEGEQRRNQQCWICEERRTCTRMSTGWECATCAAIEG
;
A
#
# COMPACT_ATOMS: atom_id res chain seq x y z
N MET A 1 -1.31 9.88 -19.02
CA MET A 1 -1.70 8.48 -19.30
C MET A 1 -0.70 7.91 -20.29
N THR A 2 0.27 7.15 -19.81
CA THR A 2 1.16 6.37 -20.68
C THR A 2 0.39 5.17 -21.20
N LEU A 3 0.19 5.10 -22.52
CA LEU A 3 -0.35 3.91 -23.17
C LEU A 3 0.75 2.86 -23.20
N SER A 4 0.64 1.83 -22.35
CA SER A 4 1.51 0.66 -22.40
C SER A 4 0.97 -0.33 -23.42
N LEU A 5 1.86 -0.95 -24.21
CA LEU A 5 1.54 -2.05 -25.12
C LEU A 5 1.37 -3.40 -24.40
N PHE A 6 1.84 -3.48 -23.15
CA PHE A 6 1.85 -4.67 -22.32
C PHE A 6 0.96 -4.47 -21.09
N ALA A 7 0.39 -5.57 -20.60
CA ALA A 7 -0.27 -5.59 -19.31
C ALA A 7 0.76 -5.64 -18.17
N ASP A 8 0.34 -5.28 -16.97
CA ASP A 8 1.16 -5.46 -15.76
C ASP A 8 0.91 -6.85 -15.15
N CYS A 9 1.93 -7.38 -14.46
CA CYS A 9 1.84 -8.61 -13.69
C CYS A 9 0.61 -8.63 -12.78
N VAL A 10 -0.08 -9.77 -12.71
CA VAL A 10 -1.29 -9.94 -11.90
C VAL A 10 -1.07 -9.79 -10.40
N LEU A 11 0.17 -9.96 -9.91
CA LEU A 11 0.46 -9.84 -8.48
C LEU A 11 0.43 -8.38 -8.02
N PRO A 12 -0.29 -8.05 -6.92
CA PRO A 12 -0.38 -6.68 -6.43
C PRO A 12 1.00 -6.02 -6.22
N ALA A 13 1.09 -4.73 -6.57
CA ALA A 13 2.29 -3.90 -6.49
C ALA A 13 3.45 -4.28 -7.44
N CYS A 14 3.34 -5.33 -8.25
CA CYS A 14 4.30 -5.64 -9.31
C CYS A 14 3.88 -4.95 -10.62
N ASN A 15 4.79 -4.19 -11.22
CA ASN A 15 4.59 -3.48 -12.48
C ASN A 15 5.50 -4.03 -13.61
N HIS A 16 5.95 -5.28 -13.47
CA HIS A 16 6.68 -5.94 -14.56
C HIS A 16 5.71 -6.25 -15.71
N PRO A 17 6.11 -5.98 -16.96
CA PRO A 17 5.27 -6.21 -18.11
C PRO A 17 5.05 -7.71 -18.35
N VAL A 18 3.83 -8.06 -18.72
CA VAL A 18 3.40 -9.38 -19.19
C VAL A 18 2.63 -9.24 -20.49
N ILE A 19 2.44 -10.35 -21.20
CA ILE A 19 1.80 -10.32 -22.52
C ILE A 19 0.30 -10.18 -22.35
N GLU A 20 -0.28 -10.99 -21.47
CA GLU A 20 -1.72 -11.02 -21.22
C GLU A 20 -2.07 -10.64 -19.79
N ALA A 21 -3.19 -9.93 -19.61
CA ALA A 21 -3.70 -9.64 -18.27
C ALA A 21 -4.01 -10.94 -17.53
N GLY A 22 -3.65 -10.98 -16.24
CA GLY A 22 -3.80 -12.17 -15.42
C GLY A 22 -2.55 -13.07 -15.37
N GLU A 23 -1.53 -12.79 -16.17
CA GLU A 23 -0.26 -13.51 -16.08
C GLU A 23 0.62 -13.06 -14.91
N VAL A 24 1.37 -14.01 -14.36
CA VAL A 24 2.46 -13.75 -13.41
C VAL A 24 3.77 -13.64 -14.18
N CYS A 25 4.52 -12.55 -13.97
CA CYS A 25 5.82 -12.36 -14.62
C CYS A 25 6.87 -13.42 -14.19
N PRO A 26 7.91 -13.68 -15.00
CA PRO A 26 8.94 -14.69 -14.70
C PRO A 26 9.62 -14.51 -13.33
N ASP A 27 9.91 -13.27 -12.94
CA ASP A 27 10.58 -12.98 -11.68
C ASP A 27 9.71 -13.34 -10.48
N CYS A 28 8.41 -13.03 -10.54
CA CYS A 28 7.48 -13.43 -9.50
C CYS A 28 7.26 -14.94 -9.47
N ARG A 29 7.21 -15.62 -10.63
CA ARG A 29 7.14 -17.09 -10.67
C ARG A 29 8.37 -17.71 -10.01
N LEU A 30 9.56 -17.18 -10.26
CA LEU A 30 10.80 -17.65 -9.65
C LEU A 30 10.85 -17.37 -8.14
N ALA A 31 10.47 -16.17 -7.73
CA ALA A 31 10.56 -15.73 -6.33
C ALA A 31 9.55 -16.45 -5.43
N PHE A 32 8.32 -16.66 -5.92
CA PHE A 32 7.25 -17.25 -5.12
C PHE A 32 7.11 -18.76 -5.34
N GLY A 33 7.45 -19.29 -6.52
CA GLY A 33 7.45 -20.72 -6.81
C GLY A 33 6.18 -21.42 -6.32
N ASP A 34 6.36 -22.41 -5.44
CA ASP A 34 5.30 -23.24 -4.85
C ASP A 34 4.31 -22.47 -3.97
N LEU A 35 4.60 -21.22 -3.60
CA LEU A 35 3.64 -20.35 -2.89
C LEU A 35 2.52 -19.84 -3.82
N LEU A 36 2.75 -19.85 -5.14
CA LEU A 36 1.71 -19.56 -6.11
C LEU A 36 0.83 -20.78 -6.27
N ARG A 37 -0.49 -20.58 -6.13
CA ARG A 37 -1.48 -21.62 -6.39
C ARG A 37 -2.09 -21.39 -7.76
N GLU A 38 -1.91 -22.36 -8.64
CA GLU A 38 -2.68 -22.44 -9.88
C GLU A 38 -4.13 -22.74 -9.55
N THR A 39 -5.04 -22.11 -10.29
CA THR A 39 -6.49 -22.28 -10.12
C THR A 39 -7.11 -22.62 -11.46
N GLU A 40 -8.15 -23.43 -11.48
CA GLU A 40 -8.96 -23.66 -12.70
C GLU A 40 -9.85 -22.46 -13.07
N GLN A 41 -9.81 -21.39 -12.27
CA GLN A 41 -10.56 -20.17 -12.52
C GLN A 41 -9.97 -19.43 -13.72
N PRO A 42 -10.81 -18.75 -14.52
CA PRO A 42 -10.33 -17.89 -15.58
C PRO A 42 -9.33 -16.84 -15.06
N ALA A 43 -8.33 -16.53 -15.88
CA ALA A 43 -7.41 -15.44 -15.59
C ALA A 43 -8.17 -14.12 -15.39
N LEU A 44 -7.69 -13.29 -14.46
CA LEU A 44 -8.31 -11.99 -14.20
C LEU A 44 -8.13 -11.06 -15.40
N THR A 45 -9.19 -10.36 -15.78
CA THR A 45 -9.10 -9.30 -16.80
C THR A 45 -8.39 -8.06 -16.25
N ALA A 46 -7.94 -7.18 -17.15
CA ALA A 46 -7.31 -5.92 -16.77
C ALA A 46 -8.23 -5.06 -15.88
N GLU A 47 -9.54 -5.04 -16.16
CA GLU A 47 -10.53 -4.30 -15.38
C GLU A 47 -10.71 -4.89 -13.97
N GLN A 48 -10.72 -6.23 -13.85
CA GLN A 48 -10.81 -6.90 -12.56
C GLN A 48 -9.56 -6.64 -11.70
N ILE A 49 -8.38 -6.67 -12.31
CA ILE A 49 -7.11 -6.32 -11.66
C ILE A 49 -7.14 -4.86 -11.19
N ALA A 50 -7.52 -3.93 -12.08
CA ALA A 50 -7.60 -2.50 -11.75
C ALA A 50 -8.57 -2.22 -10.60
N THR A 51 -9.70 -2.92 -10.57
CA THR A 51 -10.70 -2.82 -9.49
C THR A 51 -10.12 -3.30 -8.16
N ARG A 52 -9.55 -4.51 -8.14
CA ARG A 52 -8.88 -5.07 -6.94
C ARG A 52 -7.81 -4.13 -6.39
N ASP A 53 -7.00 -3.54 -7.27
CA ASP A 53 -5.91 -2.66 -6.89
C ASP A 53 -6.43 -1.31 -6.36
N ALA A 54 -7.53 -0.80 -6.92
CA ALA A 54 -8.22 0.37 -6.38
C ALA A 54 -8.78 0.08 -4.98
N ASP A 55 -9.51 -1.03 -4.81
CA ASP A 55 -10.07 -1.44 -3.53
C ASP A 55 -8.99 -1.61 -2.46
N THR A 56 -7.85 -2.20 -2.83
CA THR A 56 -6.69 -2.35 -1.94
C THR A 56 -6.17 -0.98 -1.50
N ARG A 57 -5.96 -0.05 -2.44
CA ARG A 57 -5.50 1.32 -2.12
C ARG A 57 -6.49 2.05 -1.21
N ASP A 58 -7.78 1.92 -1.47
CA ASP A 58 -8.83 2.57 -0.68
C ASP A 58 -8.90 2.01 0.74
N ALA A 59 -8.75 0.70 0.91
CA ALA A 59 -8.68 0.05 2.22
C ALA A 59 -7.47 0.54 3.02
N TYR A 60 -6.27 0.58 2.42
CA TYR A 60 -5.08 1.13 3.07
C TYR A 60 -5.26 2.61 3.45
N ALA A 61 -5.84 3.41 2.56
CA ALA A 61 -6.11 4.82 2.84
C ALA A 61 -7.11 4.98 4.00
N ALA A 62 -8.13 4.12 4.09
CA ALA A 62 -9.07 4.11 5.21
C ALA A 62 -8.41 3.72 6.54
N MET A 63 -7.51 2.73 6.53
CA MET A 63 -6.74 2.33 7.73
C MET A 63 -5.87 3.48 8.24
N VAL A 64 -5.21 4.23 7.35
CA VAL A 64 -4.39 5.38 7.74
C VAL A 64 -5.26 6.51 8.30
N ARG A 65 -6.38 6.84 7.65
CA ARG A 65 -7.33 7.87 8.14
C ARG A 65 -7.89 7.54 9.52
N GLY A 66 -8.20 6.27 9.78
CA GLY A 66 -8.70 5.83 11.09
C GLY A 66 -7.69 5.95 12.24
N GLN A 67 -6.41 6.17 11.92
CA GLN A 67 -5.36 6.39 12.92
C GLN A 67 -5.11 7.88 13.17
N GLU A 68 -5.56 8.80 12.31
CA GLU A 68 -5.34 10.23 12.50
C GLU A 68 -6.11 10.75 13.72
N GLY A 69 -5.46 11.56 14.55
CA GLY A 69 -5.99 12.02 15.82
C GLY A 69 -5.87 11.00 16.98
N GLU A 70 -5.41 9.77 16.71
CA GLU A 70 -5.16 8.80 17.78
C GLU A 70 -4.06 9.30 18.73
N GLN A 71 -4.29 9.23 20.04
CA GLN A 71 -3.27 9.57 21.03
C GLN A 71 -2.65 8.31 21.66
N ARG A 72 -1.32 8.20 21.63
CA ARG A 72 -0.56 7.09 22.25
C ARG A 72 0.63 7.59 23.06
N ARG A 73 0.98 6.86 24.12
CA ARG A 73 2.16 7.11 24.97
C ARG A 73 3.42 6.53 24.36
N ASN A 74 4.58 7.08 24.75
CA ASN A 74 5.92 6.59 24.39
C ASN A 74 6.18 6.52 22.87
N GLN A 75 5.50 7.35 22.09
CA GLN A 75 5.73 7.49 20.66
C GLN A 75 6.86 8.50 20.43
N GLN A 76 7.69 8.26 19.43
CA GLN A 76 8.75 9.20 19.06
C GLN A 76 8.15 10.38 18.28
N CYS A 77 8.29 11.58 18.80
CA CYS A 77 7.86 12.81 18.13
C CYS A 77 8.65 13.00 16.84
N TRP A 78 7.99 13.24 15.72
CA TRP A 78 8.68 13.42 14.43
C TRP A 78 9.43 14.77 14.33
N ILE A 79 9.07 15.75 15.16
CA ILE A 79 9.69 17.09 15.18
C ILE A 79 10.89 17.13 16.13
N CYS A 80 10.74 16.68 17.38
CA CYS A 80 11.79 16.77 18.39
C CYS A 80 12.51 15.45 18.68
N GLU A 81 12.13 14.35 18.01
CA GLU A 81 12.72 13.02 18.15
C GLU A 81 12.65 12.40 19.56
N GLU A 82 12.01 13.06 20.53
CA GLU A 82 11.81 12.54 21.88
C GLU A 82 10.60 11.61 21.98
N ARG A 83 10.65 10.65 22.92
CA ARG A 83 9.51 9.77 23.24
C ARG A 83 8.55 10.46 24.19
N ARG A 84 7.31 10.70 23.76
CA ARG A 84 6.27 11.40 24.53
C ARG A 84 4.89 10.78 24.32
N THR A 85 3.87 11.34 24.98
CA THR A 85 2.48 11.15 24.55
C THR A 85 2.25 12.01 23.32
N CYS A 86 1.95 11.37 22.19
CA CYS A 86 1.80 12.03 20.91
C CYS A 86 0.44 11.71 20.30
N THR A 87 -0.03 12.62 19.46
CA THR A 87 -1.18 12.44 18.58
C THR A 87 -0.67 12.03 17.20
N ARG A 88 -1.32 11.07 16.56
CA ARG A 88 -0.99 10.62 15.21
C ARG A 88 -1.49 11.65 14.20
N MET A 89 -0.57 12.22 13.45
CA MET A 89 -0.81 13.11 12.33
C MET A 89 -0.58 12.35 11.02
N SER A 90 -0.94 12.97 9.90
CA SER A 90 -0.65 12.43 8.55
C SER A 90 0.86 12.25 8.30
N THR A 91 1.72 13.08 8.89
CA THR A 91 3.19 13.07 8.72
C THR A 91 3.94 12.23 9.74
N GLY A 92 3.34 11.91 10.90
CA GLY A 92 4.07 11.27 11.99
C GLY A 92 3.34 11.34 13.33
N TRP A 93 4.05 11.02 14.41
CA TRP A 93 3.55 11.19 15.77
C TRP A 93 4.00 12.55 16.30
N GLU A 94 3.10 13.40 16.74
CA GLU A 94 3.41 14.75 17.19
C GLU A 94 3.04 14.98 18.66
N CYS A 95 3.96 15.51 19.45
CA CYS A 95 3.68 15.82 20.85
C CYS A 95 2.96 17.16 20.99
N ALA A 96 2.15 17.30 22.07
CA ALA A 96 1.38 18.52 22.32
C ALA A 96 2.24 19.81 22.38
N THR A 97 3.50 19.70 22.80
CA THR A 97 4.42 20.84 22.84
C THR A 97 4.81 21.32 21.45
N CYS A 98 5.12 20.41 20.53
CA CYS A 98 5.48 20.78 19.15
C CYS A 98 4.26 21.29 18.38
N ALA A 99 3.09 20.67 18.59
CA ALA A 99 1.84 21.12 17.99
C ALA A 99 1.44 22.55 18.37
N ALA A 100 1.79 22.98 19.58
CA ALA A 100 1.53 24.34 20.05
C ALA A 100 2.49 25.41 19.49
N ILE A 101 3.57 25.01 18.80
CA ILE A 101 4.56 25.90 18.19
C ILE A 101 4.24 26.14 16.70
N GLU A 102 3.68 25.13 16.02
CA GLU A 102 3.33 25.21 14.59
C GLU A 102 1.94 25.80 14.31
N GLY A 103 1.14 26.07 15.36
CA GLY A 103 -0.17 26.75 15.27
C GLY A 103 -0.08 28.24 15.55
#